data_AF-A0A4Y2A5N2-F1
#
_entry.id   AF-A0A4Y2A5N2-F1
#
_cell.length_a   1.000
_cell.length_b   1.000
_cell.length_c   1.000
_cell.angle_alpha   90.00
_cell.angle_beta   90.00
_cell.angle_gamma   90.00
#
_symmetry.space_group_name_H-M   'P 1'
#
loop_
_entity.id
_entity.type
_entity.pdbx_description
1 polymer ?
#
loop_
_entity_poly.entity_id
_entity_poly.type
_entity_poly.pdbx_seq_one_letter_code
_entity_poly.pdbx_strand_id
1 'polypeptide(L)'
;MMSAMKKQAKQTDSQQMKINLQSFENKNLEDFVITMSLFQILDLPVGYLSVDPALWEVREDYKQAKETIQSLNVVNDHVEHGRALIQEYSGLITNDEMQLQF
;
A
#
# COMPACT_ATOMS: atom_id res chain seq x y z
N MET A 1 0.80 39.77 -27.25
CA MET A 1 1.91 39.32 -26.39
C MET A 1 1.30 38.77 -25.11
N MET A 2 1.00 37.47 -25.05
CA MET A 2 0.54 36.82 -23.80
C MET A 2 1.50 35.68 -23.51
N SER A 3 2.19 35.84 -22.37
CA SER A 3 3.30 35.01 -21.92
C SER A 3 2.80 33.66 -21.43
N ALA A 4 3.34 32.57 -21.97
CA ALA A 4 3.08 31.22 -21.49
C ALA A 4 3.70 31.04 -20.08
N MET A 5 2.87 30.72 -19.09
CA MET A 5 3.34 30.27 -17.78
C MET A 5 3.90 28.85 -17.89
N LYS A 6 5.23 28.75 -17.88
CA LYS A 6 5.96 27.48 -17.82
C LYS A 6 5.80 26.89 -16.43
N LYS A 7 4.82 26.00 -16.23
CA LYS A 7 4.66 25.23 -15.00
C LYS A 7 5.82 24.23 -14.92
N GLN A 8 6.83 24.52 -14.11
CA GLN A 8 7.89 23.56 -13.82
C GLN A 8 7.27 22.36 -13.11
N ALA A 9 7.33 21.20 -13.75
CA ALA A 9 7.05 19.93 -13.10
C ALA A 9 8.08 19.74 -11.99
N LYS A 10 7.62 19.80 -10.75
CA LYS A 10 8.43 19.49 -9.58
C LYS A 10 8.65 17.98 -9.63
N GLN A 11 9.85 17.56 -10.01
CA GLN A 11 10.27 16.16 -9.96
C GLN A 11 10.14 15.70 -8.50
N THR A 12 9.09 14.94 -8.22
CA THR A 12 8.99 14.17 -6.98
C THR A 12 10.06 13.09 -7.10
N ASP A 13 11.15 13.28 -6.39
CA ASP A 13 12.17 12.26 -6.20
C ASP A 13 11.50 11.12 -5.42
N SER A 14 10.90 10.19 -6.16
CA SER A 14 10.31 8.98 -5.59
C SER A 14 11.47 8.23 -4.97
N GLN A 15 11.52 8.24 -3.64
CA GLN A 15 12.46 7.41 -2.88
C GLN A 15 12.12 5.96 -3.20
N GLN A 16 12.71 5.42 -4.27
CA GLN A 16 12.66 4.01 -4.58
C GLN A 16 13.22 3.29 -3.37
N MET A 17 12.34 2.64 -2.62
CA MET A 17 12.74 1.81 -1.50
C MET A 17 13.61 0.69 -2.08
N LYS A 18 14.90 0.71 -1.76
CA LYS A 18 15.82 -0.38 -2.13
C LYS A 18 15.47 -1.59 -1.27
N ILE A 19 14.58 -2.44 -1.78
CA ILE A 19 14.18 -3.67 -1.11
C ILE A 19 15.28 -4.70 -1.34
N ASN A 20 15.91 -5.15 -0.26
CA ASN A 20 16.85 -6.27 -0.32
C ASN A 20 16.07 -7.60 -0.34
N LEU A 21 15.93 -8.20 -1.51
CA LEU A 21 15.21 -9.46 -1.70
C LEU A 21 15.81 -10.64 -0.91
N GLN A 22 17.13 -10.63 -0.67
CA GLN A 22 17.82 -11.66 0.13
C GLN A 22 17.34 -11.67 1.59
N SER A 23 16.82 -10.54 2.09
CA SER A 23 16.27 -10.46 3.45
C SER A 23 14.95 -11.21 3.63
N PHE A 24 14.35 -11.70 2.54
CA PHE A 24 13.08 -12.43 2.54
C PHE A 24 13.22 -13.91 2.15
N GLU A 25 14.40 -14.36 1.71
CA GLU A 25 14.66 -15.74 1.25
C GLU A 25 14.33 -16.81 2.31
N ASN A 26 14.38 -16.44 3.59
CA ASN A 26 14.10 -17.35 4.71
C ASN A 26 12.91 -16.91 5.57
N LYS A 27 12.03 -16.05 5.02
CA LYS A 27 10.82 -15.62 5.72
C LYS A 27 9.61 -16.43 5.25
N ASN A 28 8.94 -17.08 6.18
CA ASN A 28 7.66 -17.74 5.97
C ASN A 28 6.51 -16.74 6.09
N LEU A 29 5.32 -17.09 5.60
CA LEU A 29 4.13 -16.25 5.76
C LEU A 29 3.92 -15.85 7.23
N GLU A 30 4.17 -16.78 8.15
CA GLU A 30 4.14 -16.62 9.60
C GLU A 30 5.06 -15.50 10.11
N ASP A 31 6.20 -15.27 9.47
CA ASP A 31 7.14 -14.18 9.81
C ASP A 31 6.60 -12.80 9.41
N PHE A 32 5.55 -12.77 8.58
CA PHE A 32 4.76 -11.57 8.26
C PHE A 32 3.41 -11.54 8.99
N VAL A 33 3.07 -12.61 9.72
CA VAL A 33 1.92 -12.65 10.63
C VAL A 33 2.33 -11.92 11.91
N ILE A 34 2.40 -10.61 11.79
CA ILE A 34 2.57 -9.64 12.89
C ILE A 34 1.22 -9.46 13.58
N THR A 35 0.33 -10.47 13.66
CA THR A 35 -1.05 -10.21 14.05
C THR A 35 -1.12 -9.69 15.48
N MET A 36 -0.55 -10.41 16.47
CA MET A 36 -0.57 -9.97 17.87
C MET A 36 0.38 -8.80 18.17
N SER A 37 1.57 -8.81 17.60
CA SER A 37 2.53 -7.71 17.77
C SER A 37 2.01 -6.41 17.17
N LEU A 38 1.19 -6.45 16.11
CA LEU A 38 0.55 -5.27 15.55
C LEU A 38 -0.47 -4.66 16.53
N PHE A 39 -1.31 -5.47 17.17
CA PHE A 39 -2.22 -4.97 18.21
C PHE A 39 -1.45 -4.34 19.37
N GLN A 40 -0.30 -4.91 19.77
CA GLN A 40 0.55 -4.32 20.81
C GLN A 40 1.21 -3.01 20.37
N ILE A 41 1.77 -2.95 19.16
CA ILE A 41 2.43 -1.75 18.60
C ILE A 41 1.44 -0.60 18.48
N LEU A 42 0.20 -0.90 18.11
CA LEU A 42 -0.87 0.08 17.92
C LEU A 42 -1.72 0.32 19.19
N ASP A 43 -1.35 -0.30 20.31
CA ASP A 43 -2.08 -0.25 21.59
C ASP A 43 -3.59 -0.52 21.44
N LEU A 44 -3.92 -1.52 20.63
CA LEU A 44 -5.29 -1.89 20.32
C LEU A 44 -5.83 -2.88 21.34
N PRO A 45 -7.07 -2.72 21.79
CA PRO A 45 -7.68 -3.68 22.68
C PRO A 45 -7.89 -5.02 21.94
N VAL A 46 -7.55 -6.13 22.59
CA VAL A 46 -7.63 -7.48 21.99
C VAL A 46 -8.76 -8.35 22.58
N GLY A 47 -9.51 -7.82 23.54
CA GLY A 47 -10.55 -8.56 24.27
C GLY A 47 -11.60 -9.17 23.36
N TYR A 48 -12.00 -8.46 22.30
CA TYR A 48 -13.00 -8.91 21.34
C TYR A 48 -12.54 -10.13 20.51
N LEU A 49 -11.23 -10.38 20.37
CA LEU A 49 -10.70 -11.50 19.58
C LEU A 49 -11.02 -12.88 20.19
N SER A 50 -11.38 -12.92 21.47
CA SER A 50 -11.80 -14.13 22.19
C SER A 50 -13.29 -14.46 22.05
N VAL A 51 -14.04 -13.65 21.32
CA VAL A 51 -15.50 -13.75 21.21
C VAL A 51 -15.90 -13.92 19.75
N ASP A 52 -17.06 -14.55 19.53
CA ASP A 52 -17.63 -14.76 18.20
C ASP A 52 -17.63 -13.46 17.37
N PRO A 53 -17.06 -13.47 16.14
CA PRO A 53 -17.07 -12.33 15.22
C PRO A 53 -18.45 -11.72 14.98
N ALA A 54 -19.53 -12.51 15.05
CA ALA A 54 -20.90 -12.02 14.93
C ALA A 54 -21.27 -11.01 16.02
N LEU A 55 -20.56 -11.00 17.15
CA LEU A 55 -20.77 -10.09 18.27
C LEU A 55 -19.82 -8.90 18.27
N TRP A 56 -18.88 -8.79 17.33
CA TRP A 56 -17.88 -7.72 17.36
C TRP A 56 -18.48 -6.32 17.22
N GLU A 57 -19.44 -6.12 16.32
CA GLU A 57 -20.04 -4.80 16.05
C GLU A 57 -20.78 -4.20 17.27
N VAL A 58 -21.20 -5.02 18.23
CA VAL A 58 -21.84 -4.55 19.47
C VAL A 58 -20.84 -4.25 20.60
N ARG A 59 -19.59 -4.69 20.46
CA ARG A 59 -18.56 -4.49 21.49
C ARG A 59 -17.83 -3.17 21.32
N GLU A 60 -17.57 -2.52 22.45
CA GLU A 60 -16.91 -1.22 22.46
C GLU A 60 -15.41 -1.29 22.17
N ASP A 61 -14.73 -2.33 22.68
CA ASP A 61 -13.32 -2.58 22.39
C ASP A 61 -13.06 -2.84 20.90
N TYR A 62 -13.95 -3.55 20.22
CA TYR A 62 -13.88 -3.70 18.77
C TYR A 62 -14.03 -2.36 18.03
N LYS A 63 -15.02 -1.54 18.39
CA LYS A 63 -15.26 -0.24 17.75
C LYS A 63 -14.06 0.68 17.89
N GLN A 64 -13.47 0.73 19.09
CA GLN A 64 -12.27 1.50 19.35
C GLN A 64 -11.10 1.01 18.49
N ALA A 65 -10.87 -0.31 18.42
CA ALA A 65 -9.80 -0.85 17.58
C ALA A 65 -10.03 -0.55 16.08
N LYS A 66 -11.29 -0.67 15.63
CA LYS A 66 -11.70 -0.37 14.25
C LYS A 66 -11.48 1.08 13.89
N GLU A 67 -11.84 2.02 14.77
CA GLU A 67 -11.62 3.46 14.57
C GLU A 67 -10.12 3.77 14.46
N THR A 68 -9.29 3.23 15.34
CA THR A 68 -7.84 3.40 15.28
C THR A 68 -7.28 2.88 13.97
N ILE A 69 -7.66 1.67 13.54
CA ILE A 69 -7.22 1.09 12.26
C ILE A 69 -7.70 1.92 11.05
N GLN A 70 -8.93 2.43 11.08
CA GLN A 70 -9.47 3.29 10.01
C GLN A 70 -8.78 4.67 9.96
N SER A 71 -8.31 5.16 11.10
CA SER A 71 -7.56 6.43 11.19
C SER A 71 -6.13 6.30 10.68
N LEU A 72 -5.59 5.07 10.58
CA LEU A 72 -4.30 4.85 9.95
C LEU A 72 -4.44 5.26 8.49
N ASN A 73 -3.80 6.37 8.14
CA ASN A 73 -3.60 6.76 6.76
C ASN A 73 -2.59 5.80 6.13
N VAL A 74 -3.04 4.58 5.84
CA VAL A 74 -2.34 3.68 4.93
C VAL A 74 -2.46 4.39 3.60
N VAL A 75 -1.47 5.23 3.30
CA VAL A 75 -1.27 5.80 1.97
C VAL A 75 -1.09 4.57 1.10
N ASN A 76 -2.20 4.08 0.54
CA ASN A 76 -2.21 2.94 -0.32
C ASN A 76 -1.70 3.42 -1.68
N ASP A 77 -0.43 3.79 -1.69
CA ASP A 77 0.37 4.03 -2.87
C ASP A 77 0.31 2.78 -3.76
N HIS A 78 -0.15 1.60 -3.31
CA HIS A 78 -0.45 0.48 -4.21
C HIS A 78 -1.42 0.81 -5.34
N VAL A 79 -2.40 1.71 -5.16
CA VAL A 79 -3.29 2.11 -6.27
C VAL A 79 -2.53 3.02 -7.25
N GLU A 80 -1.73 3.96 -6.73
CA GLU A 80 -0.95 4.87 -7.58
C GLU A 80 0.27 4.18 -8.23
N HIS A 81 0.99 3.34 -7.48
CA HIS A 81 2.04 2.43 -7.90
C HIS A 81 1.51 1.36 -8.86
N GLY A 82 0.32 0.79 -8.62
CA GLY A 82 -0.33 -0.11 -9.56
C GLY A 82 -0.67 0.59 -10.87
N ARG A 83 -1.18 1.83 -10.79
CA ARG A 83 -1.40 2.68 -11.96
C ARG A 83 -0.08 3.04 -12.68
N ALA A 84 0.98 3.34 -11.93
CA ALA A 84 2.29 3.66 -12.47
C ALA A 84 2.91 2.45 -13.19
N LEU A 85 2.79 1.25 -12.61
CA LEU A 85 3.26 -0.01 -13.22
C LEU A 85 2.50 -0.31 -14.52
N ILE A 86 1.17 -0.18 -14.52
CA ILE A 86 0.35 -0.37 -15.73
C ILE A 86 0.72 0.66 -16.80
N GLN A 87 0.95 1.91 -16.40
CA GLN A 87 1.32 2.99 -17.32
C GLN A 87 2.73 2.80 -17.90
N GLU A 88 3.70 2.41 -17.08
CA GLU A 88 5.07 2.09 -17.50
C GLU A 88 5.09 0.88 -18.44
N TYR A 89 4.39 -0.20 -18.07
CA TYR A 89 4.29 -1.40 -18.89
C TYR A 89 3.61 -1.15 -20.24
N SER A 90 2.53 -0.37 -20.26
CA SER A 90 1.86 0.02 -21.51
C SER A 90 2.79 0.83 -22.42
N GLY A 91 3.58 1.76 -21.86
CA GLY A 91 4.57 2.53 -22.64
C GLY A 91 5.73 1.68 -23.19
N LEU A 92 6.08 0.57 -22.52
CA LEU A 92 7.06 -0.40 -23.00
C LEU A 92 6.52 -1.26 -24.15
N ILE A 93 5.23 -1.63 -24.11
CA ILE A 93 4.58 -2.39 -25.19
C ILE A 93 4.33 -1.52 -26.43
N THR A 94 3.94 -0.26 -26.26
CA THR A 94 3.59 0.63 -27.38
C THR A 94 4.80 1.10 -28.21
N ASN A 95 6.04 0.74 -27.86
CA ASN A 95 7.21 1.02 -28.71
C ASN A 95 7.47 -0.03 -29.80
N ASP A 96 6.65 -1.07 -29.93
CA ASP A 96 6.78 -2.07 -30.99
C ASP A 96 5.91 -1.75 -32.23
N GLU A 97 5.69 -0.47 -32.54
CA GLU A 97 5.05 -0.04 -33.80
C GLU A 97 5.90 -0.38 -35.05
N MET A 98 7.14 -0.88 -34.87
CA MET A 98 7.98 -1.35 -35.98
C MET A 98 7.77 -2.83 -36.36
N GLN A 99 6.91 -3.60 -35.68
CA GLN A 99 6.68 -5.03 -35.99
C GLN A 99 5.34 -5.36 -36.67
N LEU A 100 4.61 -4.36 -37.19
CA LEU A 100 3.39 -4.57 -37.99
C LEU A 100 3.56 -4.28 -39.50
N GLN A 101 4.78 -4.37 -40.03
CA GLN A 101 5.00 -4.48 -41.47
C GLN A 101 5.58 -5.86 -41.82
N PHE A 102 4.68 -6.80 -42.11
CA PHE A 102 4.94 -7.93 -43.01
C PHE A 102 4.05 -7.80 -44.23
#